data_AF-A0A2G9T4F5-F1
#
_entry.id   AF-A0A2G9T4F5-F1
#
_cell.length_a   1.000
_cell.length_b   1.000
_cell.length_c   1.000
_cell.angle_alpha   90.00
_cell.angle_beta   90.00
_cell.angle_gamma   90.00
#
_symmetry.space_group_name_H-M   'P 1'
#
loop_
_entity.id
_entity.type
_entity.pdbx_description
1 polymer ?
#
loop_
_entity_poly.entity_id
_entity_poly.type
_entity_poly.pdbx_seq_one_letter_code
_entity_poly.pdbx_strand_id
1 'polypeptide(L)' 'MSPSLPIRVFVYGTLKRGEPNADVLTNTDGQYRFVGEGRTKTPYPLIVASKYNIPFVLNEPGKGY' A
#
# COMPACT_ATOMS: atom_id res chain seq x y z
N MET A 1 1.51 22.66 -19.89
CA MET A 1 1.90 21.65 -18.89
C MET A 1 2.00 20.31 -19.59
N SER A 2 3.15 19.65 -19.58
CA SER A 2 3.26 18.28 -20.12
C SER A 2 2.48 17.34 -19.20
N PRO A 3 1.63 16.42 -19.70
CA PRO A 3 0.94 15.47 -18.84
C PRO A 3 1.98 14.56 -18.17
N SER A 4 2.10 14.66 -16.85
CA SER A 4 2.84 13.67 -16.07
C SER A 4 2.11 12.34 -16.16
N LEU A 5 2.86 11.25 -16.37
CA LEU A 5 2.29 9.92 -16.31
C LEU A 5 1.81 9.64 -14.87
N PRO A 6 0.63 9.04 -14.70
CA PRO A 6 0.10 8.74 -13.37
C PRO A 6 1.04 7.77 -12.62
N ILE A 7 1.42 8.14 -11.40
CA ILE A 7 2.21 7.29 -10.51
C ILE A 7 1.35 6.10 -10.07
N ARG A 8 1.89 4.89 -10.21
CA ARG A 8 1.23 3.67 -9.70
C ARG A 8 1.79 3.36 -8.31
N VAL A 9 0.90 3.28 -7.33
CA VAL A 9 1.23 2.94 -5.94
C VAL A 9 0.56 1.61 -5.60
N PHE A 10 1.34 0.69 -4.99
CA PHE A 10 0.82 -0.55 -4.43
C PHE A 10 0.69 -0.41 -2.91
N VAL A 11 -0.53 -0.48 -2.38
CA VAL A 11 -0.79 -0.42 -0.94
C VAL A 11 -0.99 -1.83 -0.39
N TYR A 12 -0.34 -2.13 0.75
CA TYR A 12 -0.33 -3.48 1.35
C TYR A 12 -0.94 -3.53 2.76
N GLY A 13 -1.10 -2.39 3.41
CA GLY A 13 -1.49 -2.28 4.83
C GLY A 13 -2.83 -1.58 5.03
N THR A 14 -2.89 -0.71 6.04
CA THR A 14 -4.14 -0.07 6.51
C THR A 14 -4.81 0.87 5.51
N LEU A 15 -4.16 1.17 4.38
CA LEU A 15 -4.71 1.99 3.29
C LEU A 15 -5.51 1.16 2.27
N LYS A 16 -5.54 -0.18 2.36
CA LYS A 16 -6.39 -1.00 1.49
C LYS A 16 -7.88 -0.72 1.78
N ARG A 17 -8.75 -0.95 0.79
CA ARG A 17 -10.21 -0.88 0.98
C ARG A 17 -10.65 -1.82 2.12
N GLY A 18 -11.49 -1.31 3.02
CA GLY A 18 -12.00 -2.07 4.17
C GLY A 18 -11.08 -2.07 5.39
N GLU A 19 -9.89 -1.46 5.32
CA GLU A 19 -8.96 -1.33 6.44
C GLU A 19 -9.13 0.02 7.17
N PRO A 20 -8.61 0.17 8.40
CA PRO A 20 -8.90 1.33 9.25
C PRO A 20 -8.53 2.72 8.70
N ASN A 21 -7.58 2.82 7.76
CA ASN A 21 -7.12 4.09 7.19
C ASN A 21 -7.48 4.21 5.69
N ALA A 22 -8.46 3.44 5.19
CA ALA A 22 -8.84 3.48 3.76
C ALA A 22 -9.33 4.85 3.30
N ASP A 23 -9.97 5.60 4.20
CA ASP A 23 -10.53 6.94 4.00
C ASP A 23 -9.45 8.03 3.85
N VAL A 24 -8.23 7.79 4.32
CA VAL A 24 -7.11 8.72 4.12
C VAL A 24 -6.87 8.99 2.64
N LEU A 25 -6.97 7.97 1.79
CA LEU A 25 -6.82 8.13 0.34
C LEU A 25 -7.97 8.94 -0.27
N THR A 26 -9.18 8.86 0.31
CA THR A 26 -10.36 9.54 -0.22
C THR A 26 -10.46 11.00 0.24
N ASN A 27 -9.90 11.29 1.42
CA ASN A 27 -10.00 12.58 2.10
C ASN A 27 -8.75 13.46 1.91
N THR A 28 -7.68 12.94 1.30
CA THR A 28 -6.49 13.73 0.95
C THR A 28 -6.67 14.43 -0.39
N ASP A 29 -6.28 15.70 -0.48
CA ASP A 29 -6.28 16.46 -1.74
C ASP A 29 -5.46 15.74 -2.83
N GLY A 30 -6.07 15.60 -4.00
CA GLY A 30 -5.44 14.99 -5.17
C GLY A 30 -6.38 14.10 -5.95
N GLN A 31 -5.85 13.44 -6.97
CA GLN A 31 -6.58 12.47 -7.77
C GLN A 31 -6.00 11.08 -7.54
N TYR A 32 -6.86 10.13 -7.24
CA TYR A 32 -6.51 8.71 -7.18
C TYR A 32 -7.58 7.91 -7.90
N ARG A 33 -7.19 6.71 -8.37
CA ARG A 33 -8.12 5.76 -8.98
C ARG A 33 -7.68 4.35 -8.62
N PHE A 34 -8.61 3.54 -8.13
CA PHE A 34 -8.36 2.12 -7.98
C PHE A 34 -8.14 1.47 -9.35
N VAL A 35 -7.01 0.77 -9.50
CA VAL A 35 -6.64 0.10 -10.76
C VAL A 35 -7.03 -1.37 -10.72
N GLY A 36 -6.81 -2.05 -9.61
CA GLY A 36 -7.05 -3.48 -9.45
C GLY A 36 -6.32 -4.03 -8.23
N GLU A 37 -6.51 -5.33 -8.00
CA GLU A 37 -5.78 -6.08 -6.98
C GLU A 37 -4.44 -6.57 -7.53
N GLY A 38 -3.48 -6.80 -6.64
CA GLY A 38 -2.15 -7.24 -7.03
C GLY A 38 -1.43 -7.96 -5.90
N ARG A 39 -0.41 -8.72 -6.28
CA ARG A 39 0.53 -9.37 -5.39
C ARG A 39 1.94 -9.02 -5.84
N THR A 40 2.86 -8.82 -4.89
CA THR A 40 4.27 -8.65 -5.24
C THR A 40 4.80 -9.92 -5.91
N LYS A 41 5.53 -9.77 -7.01
CA LYS A 41 6.20 -10.91 -7.66
C LYS A 41 7.31 -11.47 -6.77
N THR A 42 8.09 -10.57 -6.19
CA THR A 42 9.10 -10.90 -5.18
C THR A 42 8.43 -10.93 -3.81
N PRO A 43 8.59 -11.98 -3.00
CA PRO A 43 8.07 -12.00 -1.64
C PRO A 43 8.86 -11.05 -0.74
N TYR A 44 8.18 -10.35 0.16
CA TYR A 44 8.77 -9.50 1.19
C TYR A 44 8.18 -9.88 2.54
N PRO A 45 8.95 -9.83 3.65
CA PRO A 45 8.40 -10.03 4.98
C PRO A 45 7.36 -8.95 5.29
N LEU A 46 6.11 -9.38 5.52
CA LEU A 46 5.05 -8.56 6.08
C LEU A 46 4.84 -8.99 7.53
N ILE A 47 5.12 -8.08 8.47
CA ILE A 47 4.94 -8.32 9.90
C ILE A 47 3.90 -7.39 10.48
N VAL A 48 3.23 -7.83 11.55
CA VAL A 48 2.35 -6.99 12.37
C VAL A 48 3.07 -6.77 13.70
N ALA A 49 3.36 -5.52 14.02
CA ALA A 49 4.20 -5.19 15.18
C ALA A 49 3.73 -3.91 15.90
N SER A 50 4.46 -3.55 16.96
CA SER A 50 4.17 -2.44 17.89
C SER A 50 2.89 -2.60 18.71
N LYS A 51 2.67 -1.72 19.68
CA LYS A 51 1.44 -1.67 20.50
C LYS A 51 0.16 -1.43 19.70
N TYR A 52 0.28 -0.99 18.45
CA TYR A 52 -0.86 -0.65 17.59
C TYR A 52 -1.14 -1.70 16.50
N ASN A 53 -0.42 -2.82 16.48
CA ASN A 53 -0.57 -3.87 15.47
C ASN A 53 -0.48 -3.31 14.03
N ILE A 54 0.51 -2.46 13.79
CA ILE A 54 0.71 -1.81 12.48
C ILE A 54 1.37 -2.82 11.53
N PRO A 55 0.89 -2.95 10.27
CA PRO A 55 1.54 -3.76 9.26
C PRO A 55 2.80 -3.06 8.70
N PHE A 56 3.93 -3.77 8.71
CA PHE A 56 5.21 -3.32 8.15
C PHE A 56 5.69 -4.30 7.08
N VAL A 57 5.91 -3.80 5.86
CA VAL A 57 6.71 -4.53 4.87
C VAL A 57 8.17 -4.15 5.07
N LEU A 58 8.99 -5.15 5.40
CA LEU A 58 10.44 -4.96 5.53
C LEU A 58 11.07 -4.98 4.13
N ASN A 59 12.06 -4.12 3.89
CA ASN A 59 12.80 -4.08 2.63
C ASN A 59 13.84 -5.21 2.56
N GLU A 60 13.35 -6.44 2.60
CA GLU A 60 14.14 -7.67 2.52
C GLU A 60 13.57 -8.58 1.42
N PRO A 61 13.80 -8.24 0.15
CA PRO A 61 13.27 -9.01 -0.98
C PRO A 61 13.73 -10.47 -0.92
N GLY A 62 12.81 -11.39 -1.19
CA GLY A 62 13.07 -12.84 -1.20
C GLY A 62 12.88 -13.54 0.15
N LYS A 63 12.62 -12.80 1.23
CA LYS A 63 12.50 -13.37 2.59
C LYS A 63 11.05 -13.50 3.12
N GLY A 64 10.05 -13.11 2.34
CA GLY A 64 8.63 -13.25 2.70
C GLY A 64 8.06 -14.66 2.47
N TYR A 65 6.93 -14.95 3.11
CA TYR A 65 6.19 -16.21 2.99
C TYR A 65 5.06 -16.14 1.92
#